data_AF-A0A1H5LYJ0-F1
#
_entry.id   AF-A0A1H5LYJ0-F1
#
_cell.length_a   1.000
_cell.length_b   1.000
_cell.length_c   1.000
_cell.angle_alpha   90.00
_cell.angle_beta   90.00
_cell.angle_gamma   90.00
#
_symmetry.space_group_name_H-M   'P 1'
#
loop_
_entity.id
_entity.type
_entity.pdbx_description
1 polymer ?
#
loop_
_entity_poly.entity_id
_entity_poly.type
_entity_poly.pdbx_seq_one_letter_code
_entity_poly.pdbx_strand_id
1 'polypeptide(L)'
;MAALLILILFLSPFVTPFVFVAAAVGLARRAVRRLPVSGWWRLPSVGTCALVAVSAGSAALGAYTWGAMSGFYILDPDQMCAARGAAGDHVVTRMTLPVSSQCVTSGGVGTELVPGWVNPVIFLGLPLLVLALMTGTYVGVRRLRALR
;
A
#
# COMPACT_ATOMS: atom_id res chain seq x y z
N MET A 1 0.78 6.80 -22.18
CA MET A 1 0.41 6.95 -20.75
C MET A 1 -0.30 5.72 -20.21
N ALA A 2 -1.36 5.22 -20.84
CA ALA A 2 -2.09 4.03 -20.38
C ALA A 2 -1.22 2.76 -20.25
N ALA A 3 -0.38 2.46 -21.25
CA ALA A 3 0.52 1.29 -21.21
C ALA A 3 1.52 1.32 -20.04
N LEU A 4 2.03 2.51 -19.70
CA LEU A 4 2.95 2.68 -18.57
C LEU A 4 2.23 2.45 -17.23
N LEU A 5 1.01 2.98 -17.07
CA LEU A 5 0.21 2.75 -15.87
C LEU A 5 -0.15 1.27 -15.70
N ILE A 6 -0.53 0.59 -16.78
CA ILE A 6 -0.80 -0.84 -16.78
C ILE A 6 0.45 -1.62 -16.36
N LEU A 7 1.62 -1.31 -16.95
CA LEU A 7 2.89 -1.94 -16.59
C LEU A 7 3.23 -1.76 -15.10
N ILE A 8 3.04 -0.54 -14.57
CA ILE A 8 3.27 -0.24 -13.15
C ILE A 8 2.32 -1.05 -12.28
N LEU A 9 1.03 -1.14 -12.63
CA LEU A 9 0.03 -1.89 -11.86
C LEU A 9 0.35 -3.40 -11.82
N PHE A 10 0.80 -3.96 -12.95
CA PHE A 10 1.18 -5.38 -13.04
C PHE A 10 2.48 -5.72 -12.30
N LEU A 11 3.48 -4.85 -12.35
CA LEU A 11 4.77 -5.09 -11.69
C LEU A 11 4.76 -4.74 -10.20
N SER A 12 3.90 -3.80 -9.80
CA SER A 12 3.73 -3.34 -8.43
C SER A 12 3.69 -4.46 -7.37
N PRO A 13 2.81 -5.48 -7.45
CA PRO A 13 2.74 -6.51 -6.42
C PRO A 13 4.04 -7.32 -6.29
N PHE A 14 4.86 -7.38 -7.33
CA PHE A 14 6.15 -8.05 -7.31
C PHE A 14 7.26 -7.14 -6.77
N VAL A 15 7.26 -5.85 -7.12
CA VAL A 15 8.33 -4.90 -6.74
C VAL A 15 8.12 -4.34 -5.33
N THR A 16 6.89 -4.03 -4.96
CA THR A 16 6.55 -3.38 -3.69
C THR A 16 6.98 -4.13 -2.43
N PRO A 17 6.96 -5.48 -2.36
CA PRO A 17 7.46 -6.20 -1.18
C PRO A 17 8.97 -6.00 -0.99
N PHE A 18 9.76 -6.03 -2.07
CA PHE A 18 11.22 -5.81 -1.98
C PHE A 18 11.54 -4.38 -1.55
N VAL A 19 10.84 -3.40 -2.13
CA VAL A 19 11.00 -1.98 -1.75
C VAL A 19 10.63 -1.77 -0.29
N PHE A 20 9.51 -2.36 0.16
CA PHE A 20 9.08 -2.30 1.55
C PHE A 20 10.14 -2.87 2.50
N VAL A 21 10.63 -4.08 2.22
CA VAL A 21 11.64 -4.75 3.05
C VAL A 21 12.94 -3.94 3.07
N ALA A 22 13.42 -3.47 1.93
CA ALA A 22 14.65 -2.66 1.87
C ALA A 22 14.53 -1.38 2.70
N ALA A 23 13.40 -0.67 2.59
CA ALA A 23 13.13 0.54 3.36
C ALA A 23 12.97 0.24 4.86
N ALA A 24 12.26 -0.84 5.21
CA ALA A 24 12.08 -1.28 6.60
C ALA A 24 13.41 -1.69 7.24
N VAL A 25 14.27 -2.42 6.54
CA VAL A 25 15.63 -2.77 6.99
C VAL A 25 16.47 -1.51 7.18
N GLY A 26 16.39 -0.55 6.25
CA GLY A 26 17.06 0.75 6.38
C GLY A 26 16.59 1.52 7.62
N LEU A 27 15.28 1.51 7.88
CA LEU A 27 14.67 2.16 9.05
C LEU A 27 15.10 1.47 10.35
N ALA A 28 15.07 0.14 10.40
CA ALA A 28 15.50 -0.66 11.54
C ALA A 28 16.99 -0.45 11.85
N ARG A 29 17.85 -0.49 10.84
CA ARG A 29 19.29 -0.18 10.99
C ARG A 29 19.52 1.22 11.54
N ARG A 30 18.74 2.21 11.07
CA ARG A 30 18.82 3.59 11.56
C ARG A 30 18.32 3.73 12.99
N ALA A 31 17.28 2.98 13.36
CA ALA A 31 16.77 2.95 14.73
C ALA A 31 17.79 2.32 15.69
N VAL A 32 18.36 1.17 15.33
CA VAL A 32 19.38 0.46 16.14
C VAL A 32 20.66 1.29 16.31
N ARG A 33 21.10 2.00 15.26
CA ARG A 33 22.30 2.85 15.33
C ARG A 33 22.08 4.15 16.10
N ARG A 34 20.84 4.56 16.35
CA ARG A 34 20.55 5.72 17.18
C ARG A 34 20.45 5.26 18.62
N LEU A 35 21.47 5.59 19.41
CA LEU A 35 21.42 5.49 20.87
C LEU A 35 20.11 6.14 21.38
N PRO A 36 19.42 5.56 22.38
CA PRO A 36 18.12 6.03 22.90
C PRO A 36 18.18 7.36 23.68
N VAL A 37 19.17 8.23 23.38
CA VAL A 37 19.58 9.35 24.24
C VAL A 37 18.96 10.69 23.81
N SER A 38 18.22 10.75 22.69
CA SER A 38 17.63 12.00 22.23
C SER A 38 16.13 12.03 22.50
N GLY A 39 15.72 12.83 23.49
CA GLY A 39 14.36 12.96 23.99
C GLY A 39 13.26 13.13 22.93
N TRP A 40 12.06 12.73 23.35
CA TRP A 40 10.76 12.71 22.65
C TRP A 40 10.52 13.93 21.73
N TRP A 41 11.06 15.10 22.08
CA TRP A 41 10.86 16.36 21.39
C TRP A 41 11.68 16.55 20.11
N ARG A 42 12.59 15.64 19.76
CA ARG A 42 13.44 15.83 18.57
C ARG A 42 12.74 15.34 17.30
N LEU A 43 12.47 16.28 16.39
CA LEU A 43 11.87 15.99 15.08
C LEU A 43 12.66 14.90 14.32
N PRO A 44 11.97 13.98 13.62
CA PRO A 44 12.62 12.96 12.82
C PRO A 44 13.44 13.60 11.71
N SER A 45 14.59 13.01 11.37
CA SER A 45 15.41 13.51 10.26
C SER A 45 14.74 13.25 8.91
N VAL A 46 15.03 14.09 7.91
CA VAL A 46 14.54 13.94 6.53
C VAL A 46 14.73 12.51 5.99
N GLY A 47 15.90 11.90 6.21
CA GLY A 47 16.14 10.52 5.78
C GLY A 47 15.29 9.46 6.49
N THR A 48 14.89 9.69 7.74
CA THR A 48 13.92 8.81 8.43
C THR A 48 12.54 8.97 7.81
N CYS A 49 12.13 10.22 7.54
CA CYS A 49 10.85 10.52 6.91
C CYS A 49 10.77 9.91 5.50
N ALA A 50 11.85 9.97 4.73
CA ALA A 50 11.94 9.34 3.41
C ALA A 50 11.77 7.82 3.48
N LEU A 51 12.44 7.14 4.42
CA LEU A 51 12.28 5.68 4.58
C LEU A 51 10.86 5.29 4.97
N VAL A 52 10.24 6.03 5.90
CA VAL A 52 8.83 5.80 6.29
C VAL A 52 7.90 6.05 5.11
N ALA A 53 8.10 7.13 4.34
CA ALA A 53 7.31 7.42 3.16
C ALA A 53 7.42 6.30 2.11
N VAL A 54 8.63 5.82 1.84
CA VAL A 54 8.84 4.70 0.90
C VAL A 54 8.16 3.43 1.40
N SER A 55 8.34 3.04 2.66
CA SER A 55 7.69 1.86 3.23
C SER A 55 6.16 1.97 3.19
N ALA A 56 5.60 3.10 3.64
CA ALA A 56 4.15 3.30 3.69
C ALA A 56 3.55 3.33 2.28
N GLY A 57 4.21 4.03 1.34
CA GLY A 57 3.81 4.11 -0.05
C GLY A 57 3.88 2.75 -0.76
N SER A 58 4.95 1.99 -0.57
CA SER A 58 5.07 0.66 -1.16
C SER A 58 4.04 -0.31 -0.61
N ALA A 59 3.76 -0.28 0.70
CA ALA A 59 2.75 -1.12 1.32
C ALA A 59 1.34 -0.79 0.81
N ALA A 60 0.98 0.50 0.77
CA ALA A 60 -0.33 0.95 0.28
C ALA A 60 -0.51 0.64 -1.22
N LEU A 61 0.51 0.91 -2.04
CA LEU A 61 0.48 0.62 -3.48
C LEU A 61 0.39 -0.89 -3.73
N GLY A 62 1.20 -1.69 -3.05
CA GLY A 62 1.20 -3.14 -3.17
C GLY A 62 -0.16 -3.72 -2.81
N ALA A 63 -0.72 -3.32 -1.66
CA ALA A 63 -2.05 -3.72 -1.21
C ALA A 63 -3.14 -3.32 -2.22
N TYR A 64 -3.12 -2.08 -2.71
CA TYR A 64 -4.07 -1.60 -3.72
C TYR A 64 -4.00 -2.45 -5.00
N THR A 65 -2.80 -2.68 -5.52
CA THR A 65 -2.63 -3.48 -6.75
C THR A 65 -3.00 -4.94 -6.54
N TRP A 66 -2.74 -5.50 -5.37
CA TRP A 66 -3.18 -6.84 -5.01
C TRP A 66 -4.71 -6.95 -4.97
N GLY A 67 -5.38 -6.00 -4.31
CA GLY A 67 -6.84 -5.94 -4.26
C GLY A 67 -7.45 -5.76 -5.65
N ALA A 68 -6.88 -4.87 -6.46
CA ALA A 68 -7.29 -4.64 -7.84
C ALA A 68 -7.15 -5.89 -8.72
N MET A 69 -6.02 -6.60 -8.61
CA MET A 69 -5.78 -7.84 -9.36
C MET A 69 -6.58 -9.02 -8.82
N SER A 70 -7.07 -8.97 -7.59
CA SER A 70 -7.92 -10.02 -7.02
C SER A 70 -9.26 -10.19 -7.75
N GLY A 71 -9.64 -9.23 -8.61
CA GLY A 71 -10.81 -9.28 -9.48
C GLY A 71 -10.52 -9.44 -10.97
N PHE A 72 -9.25 -9.49 -11.40
CA PHE A 72 -8.87 -9.66 -12.80
C PHE A 72 -8.79 -11.15 -13.16
N TYR A 73 -9.55 -11.60 -14.17
CA TYR A 73 -9.55 -13.00 -14.60
C TYR A 73 -9.25 -13.19 -16.07
N ILE A 74 -8.53 -14.28 -16.33
CA ILE A 74 -8.28 -14.86 -17.67
C ILE A 74 -9.22 -16.07 -17.90
N LEU A 75 -9.81 -16.63 -16.83
CA LEU A 75 -10.78 -17.74 -16.82
C LEU A 75 -12.20 -17.20 -16.59
N ASP A 76 -13.22 -17.95 -17.00
CA ASP A 76 -14.63 -17.57 -16.81
C ASP A 76 -14.96 -17.31 -15.31
N PRO A 77 -15.81 -16.31 -15.00
CA PRO A 77 -16.04 -15.82 -13.63
C PRO A 77 -16.65 -16.86 -12.67
N ASP A 78 -17.36 -17.85 -13.21
CA ASP A 78 -17.93 -19.00 -12.49
C ASP A 78 -16.84 -19.92 -11.91
N GLN A 79 -15.79 -20.21 -12.69
CA GLN A 79 -14.65 -21.04 -12.29
C GLN A 79 -13.86 -20.39 -11.15
N MET A 80 -13.69 -19.07 -11.20
CA MET A 80 -13.04 -18.29 -10.15
C MET A 80 -13.83 -18.34 -8.83
N CYS A 81 -15.14 -18.10 -8.90
CA CYS A 81 -15.99 -18.13 -7.71
C CYS A 81 -15.97 -19.52 -7.08
N ALA A 82 -16.10 -20.57 -7.90
CA ALA A 82 -15.97 -21.96 -7.46
C ALA A 82 -14.60 -22.25 -6.81
N ALA A 83 -13.49 -21.80 -7.42
CA ALA A 83 -12.14 -21.99 -6.88
C ALA A 83 -11.91 -21.29 -5.54
N ARG A 84 -12.66 -20.22 -5.26
CA ARG A 84 -12.66 -19.50 -3.98
C ARG A 84 -13.72 -20.02 -3.00
N GLY A 85 -14.44 -21.09 -3.34
CA GLY A 85 -15.50 -21.67 -2.51
C GLY A 85 -16.76 -20.81 -2.41
N ALA A 86 -16.94 -19.85 -3.33
CA ALA A 86 -18.09 -18.98 -3.38
C ALA A 86 -19.08 -19.48 -4.44
N ALA A 87 -20.37 -19.54 -4.09
CA ALA A 87 -21.42 -19.57 -5.09
C ALA A 87 -21.46 -18.17 -5.73
N GLY A 88 -21.17 -18.04 -7.02
CA GLY A 88 -21.17 -16.76 -7.71
C GLY A 88 -21.25 -16.97 -9.21
N ASP A 89 -22.17 -16.25 -9.86
CA ASP A 89 -22.41 -16.35 -11.30
C ASP A 89 -21.62 -15.29 -12.07
N HIS A 90 -21.27 -14.19 -11.37
CA HIS A 90 -20.53 -13.07 -11.94
C HIS A 90 -19.68 -12.37 -10.86
N VAL A 91 -18.69 -11.60 -11.30
CA VAL A 91 -17.82 -10.82 -10.42
C VAL A 91 -18.10 -9.33 -10.55
N VAL A 92 -18.27 -8.66 -9.41
CA VAL A 92 -18.40 -7.21 -9.33
C VAL A 92 -17.13 -6.65 -8.69
N THR A 93 -16.38 -5.86 -9.45
CA THR A 93 -15.13 -5.24 -8.97
C THR A 93 -15.31 -3.74 -8.77
N ARG A 94 -14.99 -3.28 -7.56
CA ARG A 94 -14.95 -1.86 -7.17
C ARG A 94 -13.51 -1.45 -6.91
N MET A 95 -12.97 -0.64 -7.83
CA MET A 95 -11.59 -0.15 -7.77
C MET A 95 -11.43 1.12 -6.91
N THR A 96 -12.54 1.78 -6.55
CA THR A 96 -12.54 2.92 -5.62
C THR A 96 -12.48 2.45 -4.18
N LEU A 97 -11.80 3.18 -3.29
CA LEU A 97 -11.74 2.83 -1.87
C LEU A 97 -13.14 2.78 -1.22
N PRO A 98 -13.44 1.74 -0.41
CA PRO A 98 -12.63 0.55 -0.16
C PRO A 98 -12.55 -0.36 -1.39
N VAL A 99 -11.34 -0.87 -1.69
CA VAL A 99 -11.13 -1.81 -2.79
C VAL A 99 -11.91 -3.08 -2.48
N SER A 100 -12.74 -3.50 -3.41
CA SER A 100 -13.59 -4.66 -3.25
C SER A 100 -13.72 -5.41 -4.57
N SER A 101 -13.80 -6.72 -4.49
CA SER A 101 -14.12 -7.59 -5.62
C SER A 101 -14.95 -8.73 -5.08
N GLN A 102 -16.18 -8.87 -5.56
CA GLN A 102 -17.15 -9.81 -5.00
C GLN A 102 -17.62 -10.80 -6.03
N CYS A 103 -17.69 -12.07 -5.65
CA CYS A 103 -18.48 -13.08 -6.35
C CYS A 103 -19.94 -12.91 -5.94
N VAL A 104 -20.81 -12.57 -6.88
CA VAL A 104 -22.22 -12.28 -6.62
C VAL A 104 -23.09 -13.36 -7.26
N THR A 105 -24.00 -13.89 -6.47
CA THR A 105 -25.05 -14.82 -6.96
C THR A 105 -26.19 -14.04 -7.64
N SER A 106 -26.97 -14.72 -8.48
CA SER A 106 -28.24 -14.19 -8.99
C SER A 106 -29.22 -13.70 -7.92
N GLY A 107 -29.13 -14.21 -6.69
CA GLY A 107 -29.89 -13.74 -5.52
C GLY A 107 -29.32 -12.49 -4.82
N GLY A 108 -28.21 -11.92 -5.32
CA GLY A 108 -27.58 -10.72 -4.79
C GLY A 108 -26.66 -10.93 -3.58
N VAL A 109 -26.40 -12.18 -3.18
CA VAL A 109 -25.44 -12.49 -2.11
C VAL A 109 -24.03 -12.41 -2.68
N GLY A 110 -23.22 -11.50 -2.11
CA GLY A 110 -21.84 -11.25 -2.49
C GLY A 110 -20.82 -11.87 -1.52
N THR A 111 -19.84 -12.59 -2.04
CA THR A 111 -18.67 -13.08 -1.29
C THR A 111 -17.43 -12.27 -1.65
N GLU A 112 -16.80 -11.65 -0.66
CA GLU A 112 -15.62 -10.80 -0.85
C GLU A 112 -14.38 -11.65 -1.19
N LEU A 113 -13.72 -11.29 -2.28
CA LEU A 113 -12.53 -11.97 -2.79
C LEU A 113 -11.24 -11.26 -2.39
N VAL A 114 -11.35 -9.96 -2.06
CA VAL A 114 -10.23 -9.16 -1.58
C VAL A 114 -9.90 -9.58 -0.14
N PRO A 115 -8.64 -9.93 0.14
CA PRO A 115 -8.25 -10.27 1.51
C PRO A 115 -8.52 -9.15 2.50
N GLY A 116 -8.98 -9.51 3.71
CA GLY A 116 -9.36 -8.53 4.74
C GLY A 116 -8.25 -7.58 5.19
N TRP A 117 -6.97 -7.89 4.91
CA TRP A 117 -5.84 -7.02 5.23
C TRP A 117 -5.63 -5.87 4.22
N VAL A 118 -6.16 -5.97 3.00
CA VAL A 118 -5.88 -5.02 1.92
C VAL A 118 -6.34 -3.61 2.29
N ASN A 119 -7.62 -3.44 2.64
CA ASN A 119 -8.16 -2.14 2.99
C ASN A 119 -7.49 -1.52 4.23
N PRO A 120 -7.30 -2.24 5.36
CA PRO A 120 -6.55 -1.73 6.49
C PRO A 120 -5.15 -1.23 6.13
N VAL A 121 -4.40 -1.96 5.30
CA VAL A 121 -3.05 -1.53 4.87
C VAL A 121 -3.10 -0.25 4.04
N ILE A 122 -4.09 -0.10 3.14
CA ILE A 122 -4.25 1.12 2.35
C ILE A 122 -4.63 2.31 3.24
N PHE A 123 -5.63 2.12 4.12
CA PHE A 123 -6.13 3.17 5.02
C PHE A 123 -5.10 3.63 6.05
N LEU A 124 -4.16 2.78 6.46
CA LEU A 124 -3.05 3.16 7.34
C LEU A 124 -1.84 3.71 6.57
N GLY A 125 -1.52 3.09 5.43
CA GLY A 125 -0.35 3.44 4.63
C GLY A 125 -0.46 4.82 3.98
N LEU A 126 -1.64 5.20 3.46
CA LEU A 126 -1.83 6.50 2.81
C LEU A 126 -1.65 7.69 3.77
N PRO A 127 -2.29 7.74 4.96
CA PRO A 127 -2.04 8.79 5.93
C PRO A 127 -0.59 8.82 6.40
N LEU A 128 0.03 7.66 6.65
CA LEU A 128 1.41 7.59 7.10
C LEU A 128 2.39 8.14 6.04
N LEU A 129 2.16 7.84 4.76
CA LEU A 129 2.89 8.42 3.64
C LEU A 129 2.78 9.95 3.64
N VAL A 130 1.55 10.48 3.73
CA VAL A 130 1.31 11.93 3.73
C VAL A 130 2.01 12.59 4.92
N LEU A 131 1.84 12.05 6.13
CA LEU A 131 2.47 12.57 7.33
C LEU A 131 4.00 12.55 7.24
N ALA A 132 4.58 11.49 6.70
CA ALA A 132 6.02 11.38 6.50
C ALA A 132 6.55 12.42 5.50
N LEU A 133 5.85 12.63 4.39
CA LEU A 133 6.20 13.66 3.40
C LEU A 133 6.08 15.07 3.99
N MET A 134 4.99 15.38 4.67
CA MET A 134 4.76 16.67 5.32
C MET A 134 5.81 16.96 6.40
N THR A 135 6.13 15.96 7.22
CA THR A 135 7.16 16.13 8.27
C THR A 135 8.55 16.27 7.66
N GLY A 136 8.88 15.46 6.65
CA GLY A 136 10.17 15.51 5.96
C GLY A 136 10.40 16.85 5.26
N THR A 137 9.40 17.36 4.55
CA THR A 137 9.45 18.67 3.89
C THR A 137 9.57 19.80 4.90
N TYR A 138 8.77 19.78 5.98
CA TYR A 138 8.86 20.76 7.06
C TYR A 138 10.25 20.81 7.70
N VAL A 139 10.82 19.64 8.05
CA VAL A 139 12.17 19.55 8.63
C VAL A 139 13.24 20.01 7.63
N GLY A 140 13.09 19.68 6.35
CA GLY A 140 13.98 20.13 5.27
C GLY A 140 13.99 21.64 5.14
N VAL A 141 12.80 22.26 5.04
CA VAL A 141 12.64 23.72 4.93
C VAL A 141 13.20 24.43 6.17
N ARG A 142 12.94 23.93 7.39
CA ARG A 142 13.50 24.51 8.61
C ARG A 142 15.03 24.48 8.64
N ARG A 143 15.64 23.39 8.18
CA ARG A 143 17.11 23.29 8.10
C ARG A 143 17.70 24.25 7.08
N LEU A 144 17.08 24.37 5.90
CA LEU A 144 17.53 25.31 4.88
C LEU A 144 17.45 26.77 5.36
N ARG A 145 16.39 27.12 6.11
CA ARG A 145 16.25 28.46 6.71
C ARG A 145 17.25 28.72 7.83
N ALA A 146 17.67 27.71 8.59
CA ALA A 146 18.66 27.88 9.66
C ALA A 146 20.11 28.01 9.14
N LEU A 147 20.36 27.67 7.87
CA LEU A 147 21.67 27.77 7.21
C LEU A 147 21.83 29.06 6.39
N ARG A 148 20.77 29.85 6.24
CA ARG A 148 20.77 31.17 5.60
C ARG A 148 20.79 32.25 6.66
#